data_AF-A0A9P6WZE2-F1
#
_entry.id   AF-A0A9P6WZE2-F1
#
_cell.length_a   1.000
_cell.length_b   1.000
_cell.length_c   1.000
_cell.angle_alpha   90.00
_cell.angle_beta   90.00
_cell.angle_gamma   90.00
#
_symmetry.space_group_name_H-M   'P 1'
#
loop_
_entity.id
_entity.type
_entity.pdbx_description
1 polymer ?
#
loop_
_entity_poly.entity_id
_entity_poly.type
_entity_poly.pdbx_seq_one_letter_code
_entity_poly.pdbx_strand_id
1 'polypeptide(L)'
;MPKSLSADSKNDIKSAILAGKDSMDVANRFWVTYATVNNYANKFFPHRQPGLGGRPIVVSAQTKKFIKLQVVQDQLKTAMEVHDKLMELGYSISYKTAINILKSTDFFVAINVKKPLLTAKHIKRRLAWSKKYQNWTTDD
;
A
#
# COMPACT_ATOMS: atom_id res chain seq x y z
N MET A 1 32.22 29.86 10.87
CA MET A 1 31.76 28.46 11.04
C MET A 1 30.71 28.42 12.14
N PRO A 2 29.52 27.84 11.94
CA PRO A 2 28.56 27.66 13.03
C PRO A 2 29.17 26.78 14.13
N LYS A 3 28.95 27.14 15.40
CA LYS A 3 29.49 26.40 16.55
C LYS A 3 28.84 25.02 16.64
N SER A 4 29.66 23.97 16.74
CA SER A 4 29.20 22.62 17.02
C SER A 4 28.74 22.51 18.49
N LEU A 5 27.76 21.64 18.77
CA LEU A 5 27.37 21.31 20.14
C LEU A 5 28.55 20.72 20.92
N SER A 6 28.54 20.92 22.24
CA SER A 6 29.52 20.29 23.15
C SER A 6 29.45 18.76 23.07
N ALA A 7 30.52 18.09 23.48
CA ALA A 7 30.56 16.63 23.51
C ALA A 7 29.49 16.05 24.45
N ASP A 8 29.25 16.71 25.58
CA ASP A 8 28.26 16.27 26.57
C ASP A 8 26.85 16.34 26.00
N SER A 9 26.46 17.46 25.39
CA SER A 9 25.15 17.59 24.76
C SER A 9 24.93 16.57 23.63
N LYS A 10 25.98 16.21 22.90
CA LYS A 10 25.93 15.16 21.87
C LYS A 10 25.69 13.79 22.49
N ASN A 11 26.37 13.46 23.58
CA ASN A 11 26.21 12.20 24.30
C ASN A 11 24.83 12.08 24.96
N ASP A 12 24.30 13.18 25.49
CA ASP A 12 22.96 13.25 26.06
C ASP A 12 21.85 13.09 25.01
N ILE A 13 22.02 13.69 23.83
CA ILE A 13 21.12 13.47 22.68
C ILE A 13 21.18 12.00 22.26
N LYS A 14 22.38 11.42 22.18
CA LYS A 14 22.58 10.01 21.80
C LYS A 14 21.89 9.06 22.80
N SER A 15 22.07 9.28 24.10
CA SER A 15 21.45 8.45 25.15
C SER A 15 19.93 8.60 25.16
N ALA A 16 19.41 9.80 24.95
CA ALA A 16 17.96 10.05 24.88
C ALA A 16 17.29 9.35 23.68
N ILE A 17 17.95 9.35 22.51
CA ILE A 17 17.46 8.64 21.32
C ILE A 17 17.56 7.12 21.52
N LEU A 18 18.64 6.64 22.13
CA LEU A 18 18.81 5.21 22.45
C LEU A 18 17.71 4.72 23.41
N ALA A 19 17.27 5.57 24.33
CA ALA A 19 16.15 5.33 25.22
C ALA A 19 14.76 5.40 24.54
N GLY A 20 14.71 5.63 23.22
CA GLY A 20 13.46 5.61 22.43
C GLY A 20 12.62 6.89 22.54
N LYS A 21 13.18 8.01 23.02
CA LYS A 21 12.44 9.28 23.11
C LYS A 21 12.22 9.89 21.72
N ASP A 22 11.10 10.61 21.55
CA ASP A 22 10.80 11.31 20.30
C ASP A 22 11.82 12.43 20.03
N SER A 23 12.12 12.66 18.74
CA SER A 23 13.16 13.61 18.35
C SER A 23 12.76 15.05 18.61
N MET A 24 11.45 15.36 18.61
CA MET A 24 10.92 16.68 18.97
C MET A 24 11.00 16.91 20.49
N ASP A 25 10.71 15.90 21.30
CA ASP A 25 10.83 16.00 22.77
C ASP A 25 12.29 16.21 23.20
N VAL A 26 13.22 15.51 22.55
CA VAL A 26 14.67 15.70 22.75
C VAL A 26 15.08 17.12 22.35
N ALA A 27 14.58 17.63 21.22
CA ALA A 27 14.87 18.99 20.76
C ALA A 27 14.42 20.05 21.79
N ASN A 28 13.19 19.92 22.29
CA ASN A 28 12.64 20.80 23.31
C ASN A 28 13.43 20.74 24.62
N ARG A 29 13.84 19.53 25.06
CA ARG A 29 14.58 19.34 26.31
C ARG A 29 15.96 19.98 26.29
N PHE A 30 16.66 19.90 25.17
CA PHE A 30 18.05 20.38 25.03
C PHE A 30 18.14 21.74 24.35
N TRP A 31 17.01 22.42 24.10
CA TRP A 31 16.94 23.73 23.46
C TRP A 31 17.68 23.79 22.11
N VAL A 32 17.58 22.70 21.34
CA VAL A 32 18.17 22.57 20.00
C VAL A 32 17.06 22.40 18.97
N THR A 33 17.35 22.68 17.71
CA THR A 33 16.36 22.48 16.65
C THR A 33 16.17 20.98 16.36
N TYR A 34 14.94 20.61 15.97
CA TYR A 34 14.61 19.25 15.51
C TYR A 34 15.61 18.73 14.45
N ALA A 35 15.95 19.58 13.47
CA ALA A 35 16.89 19.24 12.41
C ALA A 35 18.29 18.88 12.97
N THR A 36 18.74 19.58 14.01
CA THR A 36 20.02 19.30 14.67
C THR A 36 20.00 17.92 15.33
N VAL A 37 18.94 17.61 16.08
CA VAL A 37 18.74 16.28 16.69
C VAL A 37 18.72 15.21 15.61
N ASN A 38 17.96 15.41 14.53
CA ASN A 38 17.83 14.42 13.47
C ASN A 38 19.15 14.19 12.70
N ASN A 39 19.94 15.25 12.47
CA ASN A 39 21.27 15.14 11.87
C ASN A 39 22.23 14.32 12.75
N TYR A 40 22.25 14.56 14.06
CA TYR A 40 23.04 13.76 14.99
C TYR A 40 22.53 12.33 15.11
N ALA A 41 21.20 12.14 15.13
CA ALA A 41 20.60 10.81 15.14
C ALA A 41 21.02 9.99 13.92
N ASN A 42 20.97 10.56 12.72
CA ASN A 42 21.40 9.90 11.49
C ASN A 42 22.91 9.62 11.47
N LYS A 43 23.71 10.50 12.10
CA LYS A 43 25.16 10.31 12.26
C LYS A 43 25.50 9.19 13.25
N PHE A 44 24.78 9.11 14.37
CA PHE A 44 25.02 8.09 15.40
C PHE A 44 24.42 6.74 15.05
N PHE A 45 23.33 6.72 14.28
CA PHE A 45 22.59 5.52 13.89
C PHE A 45 22.42 5.47 12.37
N PRO A 46 23.46 5.06 11.60
CA PRO A 46 23.40 5.03 10.14
C PRO A 46 22.33 4.08 9.57
N HIS A 47 21.95 3.06 10.33
CA HIS A 47 20.90 2.10 9.95
C HIS A 47 19.49 2.51 10.39
N ARG A 48 19.34 3.70 10.98
CA ARG A 48 18.03 4.24 11.37
C ARG A 48 17.22 4.48 10.11
N GLN A 49 16.02 3.89 10.04
CA GLN A 49 15.10 4.19 8.96
C GLN A 49 14.58 5.62 9.15
N PRO A 50 14.71 6.50 8.14
CA PRO A 50 14.08 7.80 8.20
C PRO A 50 12.56 7.62 8.29
N GLY A 51 11.87 8.56 8.93
CA GLY A 51 10.42 8.60 8.87
C GLY A 51 9.96 8.60 7.41
N LEU A 52 8.90 7.83 7.12
CA LEU A 52 8.30 7.81 5.79
C LEU A 52 7.87 9.24 5.45
N GLY A 53 8.61 9.88 4.55
CA GLY A 53 8.25 11.19 4.03
C GLY A 53 6.99 11.11 3.17
N GLY A 54 6.37 12.25 2.93
CA GLY A 54 5.22 12.38 2.04
C GLY A 54 3.87 12.48 2.75
N ARG A 55 2.81 12.45 1.96
CA ARG A 55 1.45 12.65 2.44
C ARG A 55 0.98 11.41 3.22
N PRO A 56 0.38 11.56 4.40
CA PRO A 56 -0.20 10.44 5.13
C PRO A 56 -1.27 9.74 4.28
N ILE A 57 -1.36 8.42 4.43
CA ILE A 57 -2.34 7.60 3.73
C ILE A 57 -3.74 7.96 4.27
N VAL A 58 -4.64 8.34 3.37
CA VAL A 58 -6.01 8.78 3.74
C VAL A 58 -6.88 7.62 4.24
N VAL A 59 -6.73 6.43 3.66
CA VAL A 59 -7.53 5.25 4.00
C VAL A 59 -6.66 4.18 4.65
N SER A 60 -7.06 3.75 5.85
CA SER A 60 -6.31 2.78 6.63
C SER A 60 -6.09 1.45 5.89
N ALA A 61 -5.02 0.74 6.23
CA ALA A 61 -4.74 -0.58 5.65
C ALA A 61 -5.88 -1.59 5.92
N GLN A 62 -6.52 -1.50 7.08
CA GLN A 62 -7.66 -2.35 7.44
C GLN A 62 -8.86 -2.11 6.53
N THR A 63 -9.22 -0.84 6.28
CA THR A 63 -10.32 -0.50 5.38
C THR A 63 -10.02 -0.95 3.96
N LYS A 64 -8.78 -0.80 3.47
CA LYS A 64 -8.40 -1.33 2.15
C LYS A 64 -8.60 -2.84 2.05
N LYS A 65 -8.22 -3.60 3.10
CA LYS A 65 -8.45 -5.06 3.16
C LYS A 65 -9.94 -5.40 3.16
N PHE A 66 -10.75 -4.64 3.90
CA PHE A 66 -12.20 -4.82 3.90
C PHE A 66 -12.81 -4.60 2.50
N ILE A 67 -12.45 -3.50 1.83
CA ILE A 67 -12.91 -3.23 0.46
C ILE A 67 -12.48 -4.34 -0.51
N LYS A 68 -11.23 -4.82 -0.40
CA LYS A 68 -10.74 -5.95 -1.19
C LYS A 68 -11.64 -7.18 -1.03
N LEU A 69 -12.02 -7.53 0.20
CA LEU A 69 -12.90 -8.67 0.44
C LEU A 69 -14.28 -8.48 -0.20
N GLN A 70 -14.86 -7.29 -0.08
CA GLN A 70 -16.17 -6.96 -0.67
C GLN A 70 -16.16 -7.07 -2.20
N VAL A 71 -15.08 -6.61 -2.85
CA VAL A 71 -14.91 -6.75 -4.30
C VAL A 71 -14.72 -8.22 -4.71
N VAL A 72 -13.94 -9.00 -3.97
CA VAL A 72 -13.75 -10.45 -4.23
C VAL A 72 -15.06 -11.23 -4.08
N GLN A 73 -15.90 -10.83 -3.13
CA GLN A 73 -17.23 -11.40 -2.89
C GLN A 73 -18.30 -10.89 -3.88
N ASP A 74 -17.90 -10.12 -4.89
CA ASP A 74 -18.78 -9.53 -5.91
C ASP A 74 -19.91 -8.63 -5.33
N GLN A 75 -19.71 -8.11 -4.11
CA GLN A 75 -20.63 -7.18 -3.45
C GLN A 75 -20.44 -5.74 -3.95
N LEU A 76 -19.21 -5.39 -4.33
CA LEU A 76 -18.85 -4.11 -4.94
C LEU A 76 -18.29 -4.39 -6.34
N LYS A 77 -19.09 -4.10 -7.36
CA LYS A 77 -18.78 -4.40 -8.76
C LYS A 77 -18.08 -3.26 -9.45
N THR A 78 -18.43 -2.02 -9.08
CA THR A 78 -17.94 -0.82 -9.74
C THR A 78 -17.05 0.00 -8.82
N ALA A 79 -16.12 0.76 -9.41
CA ALA A 79 -15.32 1.71 -8.66
C ALA A 79 -16.17 2.83 -8.02
N MET A 80 -17.39 3.05 -8.53
CA MET A 80 -18.33 4.03 -7.98
C MET A 80 -18.97 3.51 -6.70
N GLU A 81 -19.43 2.25 -6.69
CA GLU A 81 -19.90 1.60 -5.45
C GLU A 81 -18.80 1.55 -4.37
N VAL A 82 -17.55 1.34 -4.76
CA VAL A 82 -16.41 1.41 -3.83
C VAL A 82 -16.23 2.82 -3.28
N HIS A 83 -16.38 3.85 -4.11
CA HIS A 83 -16.32 5.25 -3.68
C HIS A 83 -17.45 5.58 -2.72
N ASP A 84 -18.69 5.23 -3.06
CA ASP A 84 -19.87 5.43 -2.21
C ASP A 84 -19.70 4.70 -0.86
N LYS A 85 -19.19 3.47 -0.88
CA LYS A 85 -18.96 2.71 0.36
C LYS A 85 -17.89 3.36 1.24
N LEU A 86 -16.85 3.94 0.64
CA LEU A 86 -15.83 4.67 1.40
C LEU A 86 -16.39 5.99 1.98
N MET A 87 -17.27 6.68 1.25
CA MET A 87 -17.98 7.85 1.76
C MET A 87 -18.92 7.48 2.92
N GLU A 88 -19.65 6.36 2.82
CA GLU A 88 -20.53 5.81 3.87
C GLU A 88 -19.74 5.48 5.15
N LEU A 89 -18.51 4.98 5.00
CA LEU A 89 -17.59 4.72 6.11
C LEU A 89 -16.97 6.00 6.72
N GLY A 90 -17.33 7.18 6.22
CA GLY A 90 -16.90 8.47 6.74
C GLY A 90 -15.64 9.06 6.09
N TYR A 91 -15.13 8.46 5.01
CA TYR A 91 -13.97 9.02 4.31
C TYR A 91 -14.39 10.09 3.32
N SER A 92 -13.88 11.31 3.47
CA SER A 92 -14.03 12.37 2.45
C SER A 92 -12.95 12.21 1.38
N ILE A 93 -13.26 11.44 0.33
CA ILE A 93 -12.33 11.15 -0.76
C ILE A 93 -12.94 11.42 -2.14
N SER A 94 -12.07 11.70 -3.11
CA SER A 94 -12.49 11.77 -4.51
C SER A 94 -12.66 10.38 -5.13
N TYR A 95 -13.49 10.29 -6.16
CA TYR A 95 -13.64 9.08 -6.98
C TYR A 95 -12.28 8.54 -7.50
N LYS A 96 -11.38 9.43 -7.91
CA LYS A 96 -10.02 9.05 -8.35
C LYS A 96 -9.23 8.35 -7.25
N THR A 97 -9.43 8.77 -5.99
CA THR A 97 -8.79 8.15 -4.83
C THR A 97 -9.32 6.73 -4.62
N ALA A 98 -10.63 6.49 -4.80
CA ALA A 98 -11.20 5.15 -4.76
C ALA A 98 -10.59 4.23 -5.83
N ILE A 99 -10.39 4.72 -7.06
CA ILE A 99 -9.68 3.97 -8.11
C ILE A 99 -8.24 3.66 -7.69
N ASN A 100 -7.52 4.63 -7.11
CA ASN A 100 -6.15 4.40 -6.66
C ASN A 100 -6.09 3.37 -5.52
N ILE A 101 -7.10 3.33 -4.65
CA ILE A 101 -7.21 2.30 -3.61
C ILE A 101 -7.37 0.92 -4.24
N LEU A 102 -8.25 0.76 -5.24
CA LEU A 102 -8.43 -0.50 -5.98
C LEU A 102 -7.14 -0.95 -6.67
N LYS A 103 -6.42 -0.03 -7.31
CA LYS A 103 -5.11 -0.34 -7.90
C LYS A 103 -4.08 -0.78 -6.85
N SER A 104 -4.10 -0.14 -5.67
CA SER A 104 -3.22 -0.51 -4.56
C SER A 104 -3.54 -1.87 -3.94
N THR A 105 -4.70 -2.45 -4.24
CA THR A 105 -5.13 -3.78 -3.79
C THR A 105 -5.09 -4.83 -4.91
N ASP A 106 -4.43 -4.50 -6.03
CA ASP A 106 -4.24 -5.31 -7.25
C ASP A 106 -5.49 -5.51 -8.11
N PHE A 107 -6.47 -4.61 -8.02
CA PHE A 107 -7.62 -4.60 -8.92
C PHE A 107 -7.41 -3.61 -10.07
N PHE A 108 -7.54 -4.14 -11.28
CA PHE A 108 -7.43 -3.38 -12.52
C PHE A 108 -8.71 -3.52 -13.32
N VAL A 109 -9.02 -2.48 -14.09
CA VAL A 109 -10.13 -2.52 -15.04
C VAL A 109 -9.68 -3.39 -16.22
N ALA A 110 -10.46 -4.44 -16.51
CA ALA A 110 -10.27 -5.27 -17.69
C ALA A 110 -11.54 -5.25 -18.53
N ILE A 111 -11.39 -5.02 -19.83
CA ILE A 111 -12.48 -5.19 -20.78
C ILE A 111 -12.50 -6.67 -21.18
N ASN A 112 -13.61 -7.34 -20.87
CA ASN A 112 -13.77 -8.74 -21.26
C ASN A 112 -13.86 -8.87 -22.78
N VAL A 113 -13.02 -9.73 -23.36
CA VAL A 113 -13.08 -10.08 -24.78
C VAL A 113 -14.42 -10.78 -25.05
N LYS A 114 -15.14 -10.35 -26.08
CA LYS A 114 -16.38 -10.99 -26.52
C LYS A 114 -16.08 -12.43 -26.94
N LYS A 115 -16.64 -13.40 -26.23
CA LYS A 115 -16.53 -14.83 -26.55
C LYS A 115 -17.87 -15.32 -27.11
N PRO A 116 -17.86 -16.28 -28.05
CA PRO A 116 -19.11 -16.89 -28.51
C PRO A 116 -19.79 -17.60 -27.35
N LEU A 117 -21.12 -17.52 -27.29
CA LEU A 117 -21.90 -18.20 -26.26
C LEU A 117 -21.80 -19.72 -26.48
N LEU A 118 -21.15 -20.41 -25.54
CA LEU A 118 -21.06 -21.87 -25.55
C LEU A 118 -22.11 -22.44 -24.61
N THR A 119 -23.04 -23.21 -25.15
CA THR A 119 -23.96 -24.01 -24.34
C THR A 119 -23.21 -25.15 -23.67
N ALA A 120 -23.77 -25.72 -22.60
CA ALA A 120 -23.19 -26.87 -21.92
C ALA A 120 -22.90 -28.05 -22.87
N LYS A 121 -23.76 -28.26 -23.89
CA LYS A 121 -23.56 -29.27 -24.94
C LYS A 121 -22.31 -28.98 -25.78
N HIS A 122 -22.12 -27.72 -26.19
CA HIS A 122 -20.93 -27.31 -26.94
C HIS A 122 -19.65 -27.50 -26.11
N ILE A 123 -19.68 -27.11 -24.82
CA ILE A 123 -18.54 -27.26 -23.90
C ILE A 123 -18.14 -28.73 -23.76
N LYS A 124 -19.12 -29.63 -23.51
CA LYS A 124 -18.86 -31.08 -23.39
C LYS A 124 -18.24 -31.67 -24.66
N ARG A 125 -18.81 -31.34 -25.83
CA ARG A 125 -18.32 -31.86 -27.12
C ARG A 125 -16.90 -31.37 -27.43
N ARG A 126 -16.62 -30.08 -27.20
CA ARG A 126 -15.29 -29.50 -27.39
C ARG A 126 -14.26 -30.13 -26.45
N LEU A 127 -14.63 -30.33 -25.19
CA LEU A 127 -13.75 -30.98 -24.21
C LEU A 127 -13.45 -32.43 -24.60
N ALA A 128 -14.45 -33.21 -25.01
CA ALA A 128 -14.27 -34.59 -25.46
C ALA A 128 -13.37 -34.67 -26.70
N TRP A 129 -13.57 -33.78 -27.67
CA TRP A 129 -12.71 -33.69 -28.85
C TRP A 129 -11.27 -33.35 -28.47
N SER A 130 -11.06 -32.32 -27.64
CA SER A 130 -9.72 -31.91 -27.19
C SER A 130 -8.99 -33.02 -26.44
N LYS A 131 -9.69 -33.82 -25.63
CA LYS A 131 -9.09 -34.97 -24.93
C LYS A 131 -8.77 -36.11 -25.89
N LYS A 132 -9.66 -36.40 -26.83
CA LYS A 132 -9.48 -37.49 -27.82
C LYS A 132 -8.26 -37.25 -28.71
N TYR A 133 -8.04 -36.00 -29.10
CA TYR A 133 -6.94 -35.59 -29.99
C TYR A 133 -5.84 -34.83 -29.24
N GLN A 134 -5.68 -35.07 -27.93
CA GLN A 134 -4.69 -34.34 -27.11
C GLN A 134 -3.25 -34.59 -27.56
N ASN A 135 -2.96 -35.81 -28.00
CA ASN A 135 -1.64 -36.25 -28.45
C ASN A 135 -1.55 -36.33 -29.98
N TRP A 136 -2.46 -35.70 -30.72
CA TRP A 136 -2.47 -35.82 -32.16
C TRP A 136 -1.21 -35.17 -32.75
N THR A 137 -0.36 -35.99 -33.36
CA THR A 137 0.83 -35.55 -34.08
C THR A 137 0.58 -35.57 -35.58
N THR A 138 1.34 -34.79 -36.34
CA THR A 138 1.21 -34.67 -37.81
C THR A 138 1.51 -35.96 -38.57
N ASP A 139 2.09 -36.96 -37.91
CA ASP A 139 2.49 -38.25 -38.48
C ASP A 139 1.49 -39.39 -38.19
N ASP A 140 0.34 -39.10 -37.56
CA ASP A 140 -0.79 -40.03 -37.33
C ASP A 140 -1.93 -39.89 -38.36
#